data_AF-A0A953RF36-F1
#
_entry.id   AF-A0A953RF36-F1
#
_cell.length_a   1.000
_cell.length_b   1.000
_cell.length_c   1.000
_cell.angle_alpha   90.00
_cell.angle_beta   90.00
_cell.angle_gamma   90.00
#
_symmetry.space_group_name_H-M   'P 1'
#
loop_
_entity.id
_entity.type
_entity.pdbx_description
1 polymer ?
#
loop_
_entity_poly.entity_id
_entity_poly.type
_entity_poly.pdbx_seq_one_letter_code
_entity_poly.pdbx_strand_id
1 'polypeptide(L)'
;MKSPSEGSPAGTSRAYLRSPSSKRHGRFSPESPPRWVAYQSDETGRNEVYIQAFPEPRGPIPISTGGGQYPAWGAGGHELFYVSPDNKLMTVSLKLGANSVEPSTPRVLFSLAAVDNEIPPYDVSPDGQRFLVRAMTGRAGQPLTVIVNWPALLKKESPTP
;
A
#
# COMPACT_ATOMS: atom_id res chain seq x y z
N MET A 1 11.41 35.18 -29.40
CA MET A 1 10.43 34.07 -29.44
C MET A 1 11.20 32.77 -29.61
N LYS A 2 11.17 31.87 -28.61
CA LYS A 2 11.83 30.56 -28.64
C LYS A 2 10.82 29.51 -29.12
N SER A 3 11.21 28.69 -30.10
CA SER A 3 10.50 27.48 -30.49
C SER A 3 10.63 26.40 -29.40
N PRO A 4 9.59 25.60 -29.10
CA PRO A 4 9.72 24.46 -28.20
C PRO A 4 10.35 23.27 -28.92
N SER A 5 11.31 22.63 -28.24
CA SER A 5 12.01 21.41 -28.64
C SER A 5 11.08 20.20 -28.73
N GLU A 6 11.33 19.37 -29.75
CA GLU A 6 10.66 18.11 -30.08
C GLU A 6 10.44 17.19 -28.88
N GLY A 7 9.22 16.69 -28.75
CA GLY A 7 8.86 15.67 -27.77
C GLY A 7 9.44 14.31 -28.15
N SER A 8 9.91 13.58 -27.14
CA SER A 8 10.37 12.19 -27.25
C SER A 8 9.36 11.30 -28.02
N PRO A 9 9.81 10.31 -28.80
CA PRO A 9 8.91 9.44 -29.54
C PRO A 9 7.97 8.70 -28.57
N ALA A 10 6.66 8.85 -28.79
CA ALA A 10 5.63 8.22 -27.98
C ALA A 10 5.70 6.69 -28.18
N GLY A 11 6.21 5.96 -27.19
CA GLY A 11 6.16 4.51 -27.18
C GLY A 11 4.72 4.01 -27.08
N THR A 12 4.34 3.02 -27.88
CA THR A 12 3.00 2.41 -27.83
C THR A 12 2.81 1.65 -26.52
N SER A 13 1.91 2.12 -25.66
CA SER A 13 1.55 1.45 -24.40
C SER A 13 0.97 0.07 -24.65
N ARG A 14 1.50 -0.96 -23.98
CA ARG A 14 0.96 -2.34 -23.99
C ARG A 14 0.58 -2.77 -22.58
N ALA A 15 -0.55 -3.48 -22.45
CA ALA A 15 -0.93 -4.11 -21.20
C ALA A 15 0.14 -5.11 -20.74
N TYR A 16 0.65 -4.95 -19.52
CA TYR A 16 1.68 -5.82 -18.94
C TYR A 16 1.10 -7.16 -18.43
N LEU A 17 0.00 -7.10 -17.66
CA LEU A 17 -0.71 -8.29 -17.16
C LEU A 17 -2.21 -8.14 -17.43
N ARG A 18 -2.83 -9.17 -18.01
CA ARG A 18 -4.30 -9.30 -18.13
C ARG A 18 -4.75 -10.50 -17.31
N SER A 19 -5.66 -10.28 -16.37
CA SER A 19 -6.22 -11.32 -15.50
C SER A 19 -7.67 -10.99 -15.17
N PRO A 20 -8.55 -12.00 -14.98
CA PRO A 20 -9.86 -11.78 -14.37
C PRO A 20 -9.78 -11.43 -12.87
N SER A 21 -8.68 -11.80 -12.18
CA SER A 21 -8.44 -11.43 -10.78
C SER A 21 -8.02 -9.97 -10.64
N SER A 22 -8.35 -9.35 -9.49
CA SER A 22 -7.97 -7.98 -9.19
C SER A 22 -6.45 -7.90 -8.96
N LYS A 23 -5.79 -6.91 -9.56
CA LYS A 23 -4.37 -6.61 -9.32
C LYS A 23 -4.25 -5.15 -8.90
N ARG A 24 -3.83 -4.91 -7.66
CA ARG A 24 -3.79 -3.58 -7.04
C ARG A 24 -2.40 -3.26 -6.47
N HIS A 25 -2.17 -1.97 -6.26
CA HIS A 25 -0.98 -1.44 -5.60
C HIS A 25 0.36 -1.92 -6.20
N GLY A 26 0.44 -1.98 -7.54
CA GLY A 26 1.67 -2.36 -8.23
C GLY A 26 2.86 -1.47 -7.86
N ARG A 27 4.03 -2.07 -7.66
CA ARG A 27 5.31 -1.39 -7.38
C ARG A 27 6.45 -2.04 -8.15
N PHE A 28 7.15 -1.24 -8.96
CA PHE A 28 8.40 -1.66 -9.60
C PHE A 28 9.51 -1.81 -8.57
N SER A 29 10.37 -2.80 -8.77
CA SER A 29 11.61 -2.94 -8.02
C SER A 29 12.54 -1.73 -8.28
N PRO A 30 13.38 -1.35 -7.31
CA PRO A 30 14.07 -0.06 -7.32
C PRO A 30 15.28 0.03 -8.26
N GLU A 31 15.79 -1.11 -8.76
CA GLU A 31 16.89 -1.12 -9.72
C GLU A 31 16.48 -0.52 -11.08
N SER A 32 17.45 0.04 -11.79
CA SER A 32 17.24 0.63 -13.12
C SER A 32 18.00 -0.17 -14.19
N PRO A 33 17.32 -0.79 -15.18
CA PRO A 33 15.86 -0.90 -15.33
C PRO A 33 15.25 -1.89 -14.32
N PRO A 34 13.95 -1.75 -13.96
CA PRO A 34 13.29 -2.67 -13.03
C PRO A 34 13.20 -4.08 -13.62
N ARG A 35 13.46 -5.09 -12.81
CA ARG A 35 13.33 -6.51 -13.18
C ARG A 35 12.08 -7.17 -12.61
N TRP A 36 11.41 -6.51 -11.66
CA TRP A 36 10.26 -7.08 -10.96
C TRP A 36 9.15 -6.06 -10.75
N VAL A 37 7.92 -6.57 -10.68
CA VAL A 37 6.76 -5.84 -10.18
C VAL A 37 6.15 -6.63 -9.04
N ALA A 38 6.05 -6.01 -7.87
CA ALA A 38 5.25 -6.51 -6.75
C ALA A 38 3.81 -6.00 -6.89
N TYR A 39 2.83 -6.83 -6.55
CA TYR A 39 1.42 -6.44 -6.55
C TYR A 39 0.62 -7.27 -5.56
N GLN A 40 -0.55 -6.74 -5.18
CA GLN A 40 -1.56 -7.45 -4.42
C GLN A 40 -2.59 -8.06 -5.37
N SER A 41 -2.98 -9.32 -5.15
CA SER A 41 -4.06 -9.97 -5.90
C SER A 41 -4.91 -10.89 -5.04
N ASP A 42 -6.19 -11.03 -5.42
CA ASP A 42 -7.19 -11.89 -4.80
C ASP A 42 -7.39 -13.23 -5.54
N GLU A 43 -6.43 -13.63 -6.39
CA GLU A 43 -6.50 -14.83 -7.23
C GLU A 43 -6.73 -16.13 -6.44
N THR A 44 -6.36 -16.17 -5.15
CA THR A 44 -6.56 -17.31 -4.26
C THR A 44 -7.83 -17.21 -3.39
N GLY A 45 -8.71 -16.24 -3.66
CA GLY A 45 -9.89 -15.93 -2.84
C GLY A 45 -9.59 -15.08 -1.60
N ARG A 46 -8.33 -14.67 -1.41
CA ARG A 46 -7.88 -13.68 -0.43
C ARG A 46 -6.78 -12.82 -1.03
N ASN A 47 -6.64 -11.59 -0.54
CA ASN A 47 -5.54 -10.73 -0.94
C ASN A 47 -4.22 -11.35 -0.52
N GLU A 48 -3.33 -11.63 -1.47
CA GLU A 48 -1.95 -12.03 -1.24
C GLU A 48 -1.02 -11.10 -2.04
N VAL A 49 0.24 -11.02 -1.61
CA VAL A 49 1.30 -10.31 -2.31
C VAL A 49 2.05 -11.28 -3.21
N TYR A 50 2.30 -10.86 -4.44
CA TYR A 50 3.07 -11.58 -5.43
C TYR A 50 4.16 -10.67 -6.02
N ILE A 51 5.21 -11.28 -6.57
CA ILE A 51 6.12 -10.64 -7.52
C ILE A 51 6.04 -11.32 -8.88
N GLN A 52 6.27 -10.55 -9.94
CA GLN A 52 6.33 -11.03 -11.32
C GLN A 52 7.51 -10.40 -12.04
N ALA A 53 8.20 -11.18 -12.88
CA ALA A 53 9.29 -10.70 -13.71
C ALA A 53 8.82 -9.61 -14.70
N PHE A 54 9.56 -8.52 -14.81
CA PHE A 54 9.31 -7.40 -15.72
C PHE A 54 10.53 -7.19 -16.63
N PRO A 55 10.36 -6.75 -17.91
CA PRO A 55 9.12 -6.37 -18.58
C PRO A 55 8.29 -7.53 -19.13
N GLU A 56 8.86 -8.73 -19.18
CA GLU A 56 8.17 -9.92 -19.65
C GLU A 56 7.70 -10.79 -18.48
N PRO A 57 6.38 -10.89 -18.25
CA PRO A 57 5.83 -11.62 -17.13
C PRO A 57 6.15 -13.12 -17.24
N ARG A 58 6.85 -13.64 -16.24
CA ARG A 58 7.04 -15.08 -15.99
C ARG A 58 6.47 -15.41 -14.62
N GLY A 59 5.75 -16.52 -14.53
CA GLY A 59 4.85 -16.96 -13.46
C GLY A 59 4.98 -16.26 -12.09
N PRO A 60 3.86 -15.82 -11.48
CA PRO A 60 3.91 -15.06 -10.24
C PRO A 60 4.52 -15.90 -9.11
N ILE A 61 5.38 -15.26 -8.32
CA ILE A 61 5.99 -15.85 -7.14
C ILE A 61 5.23 -15.32 -5.92
N PRO A 62 4.63 -16.19 -5.09
CA PRO A 62 3.92 -15.76 -3.88
C PRO A 62 4.92 -15.25 -2.84
N ILE A 63 4.62 -14.10 -2.25
CA ILE A 63 5.39 -13.49 -1.16
C ILE A 63 4.69 -13.72 0.18
N SER A 64 3.36 -13.76 0.19
CA SER A 64 2.56 -14.07 1.37
C SER A 64 1.75 -15.35 1.16
N THR A 65 1.45 -16.05 2.28
CA THR A 65 0.68 -17.31 2.30
C THR A 65 -0.41 -17.31 3.39
N GLY A 66 -0.87 -16.13 3.79
CA GLY A 66 -1.82 -15.96 4.90
C GLY A 66 -2.57 -14.63 4.84
N GLY A 67 -2.56 -13.99 3.68
CA GLY A 67 -3.04 -12.64 3.47
C GLY A 67 -1.90 -11.62 3.40
N GLY A 68 -2.05 -10.64 2.52
CA GLY A 68 -1.12 -9.53 2.37
C GLY A 68 -1.66 -8.42 1.49
N GLN A 69 -1.37 -7.17 1.87
CA GLN A 69 -1.78 -5.97 1.15
C GLN A 69 -0.65 -4.92 1.11
N TYR A 70 -0.77 -3.97 0.18
CA TYR A 70 0.13 -2.80 0.09
C TYR A 70 1.63 -3.18 0.03
N PRO A 71 2.08 -3.85 -1.04
CA PRO A 71 3.49 -4.19 -1.15
C PRO A 71 4.36 -2.93 -1.30
N ALA A 72 5.53 -2.92 -0.66
CA ALA A 72 6.55 -1.91 -0.85
C ALA A 72 7.94 -2.56 -0.86
N TRP A 73 8.80 -2.15 -1.79
CA TRP A 73 10.19 -2.63 -1.87
C TRP A 73 11.05 -1.94 -0.81
N GLY A 74 11.94 -2.71 -0.18
CA GLY A 74 13.06 -2.16 0.58
C GLY A 74 14.22 -1.74 -0.34
N ALA A 75 15.27 -1.21 0.29
CA ALA A 75 16.47 -0.78 -0.43
C ALA A 75 17.08 -1.92 -1.26
N GLY A 76 17.49 -1.60 -2.48
CA GLY A 76 18.17 -2.54 -3.38
C GLY A 76 17.29 -3.68 -3.93
N GLY A 77 15.99 -3.72 -3.62
CA GLY A 77 15.09 -4.73 -4.19
C GLY A 77 15.25 -6.14 -3.60
N HIS A 78 15.94 -6.27 -2.47
CA HIS A 78 16.19 -7.56 -1.80
C HIS A 78 15.25 -7.83 -0.63
N GLU A 79 14.31 -6.93 -0.35
CA GLU A 79 13.30 -7.10 0.68
C GLU A 79 11.96 -6.53 0.20
N LEU A 80 10.87 -7.15 0.64
CA LEU A 80 9.52 -6.66 0.47
C LEU A 80 8.83 -6.52 1.82
N PHE A 81 8.08 -5.43 1.96
CA PHE A 81 7.18 -5.17 3.06
C PHE A 81 5.73 -5.29 2.60
N TYR A 82 4.85 -5.70 3.50
CA TYR A 82 3.40 -5.74 3.26
C TYR A 82 2.63 -5.73 4.58
N VAL A 83 1.33 -5.45 4.52
CA VAL A 83 0.44 -5.51 5.69
C VAL A 83 -0.35 -6.81 5.70
N SER A 84 -0.30 -7.53 6.81
CA SER A 84 -1.12 -8.73 7.04
C SER A 84 -2.57 -8.38 7.41
N PRO A 85 -3.51 -9.33 7.35
CA PRO A 85 -4.92 -9.09 7.72
C PRO A 85 -5.13 -8.63 9.17
N ASP A 86 -4.20 -8.93 10.08
CA ASP A 86 -4.22 -8.52 11.48
C ASP A 86 -3.44 -7.21 11.74
N ASN A 87 -3.27 -6.38 10.70
CA ASN A 87 -2.61 -5.07 10.74
C ASN A 87 -1.15 -5.14 11.24
N LYS A 88 -0.39 -6.17 10.88
CA LYS A 88 1.04 -6.22 11.15
C LYS A 88 1.81 -5.86 9.89
N LEU A 89 2.83 -5.02 10.06
CA LEU A 89 3.82 -4.84 9.00
C LEU A 89 4.72 -6.07 8.98
N MET A 90 4.72 -6.74 7.84
CA MET A 90 5.48 -7.95 7.55
C MET A 90 6.67 -7.60 6.67
N THR A 91 7.71 -8.42 6.72
CA THR A 91 8.84 -8.33 5.80
C THR A 91 9.26 -9.72 5.31
N VAL A 92 9.72 -9.76 4.07
CA VAL A 92 10.24 -10.95 3.39
C VAL A 92 11.53 -10.56 2.71
N SER A 93 12.62 -11.29 3.01
CA SER A 93 13.87 -11.14 2.29
C SER A 93 13.84 -11.98 1.02
N LEU A 94 14.41 -11.45 -0.06
CA LEU A 94 14.40 -12.05 -1.38
C LEU A 94 15.84 -12.38 -1.80
N LYS A 95 16.13 -13.66 -1.94
CA LYS A 95 17.36 -14.10 -2.61
C LYS A 95 17.10 -14.11 -4.11
N LEU A 96 17.70 -13.16 -4.81
CA LEU A 96 17.58 -13.00 -6.26
C LEU A 96 18.69 -13.80 -6.96
N GLY A 97 18.30 -14.81 -7.73
CA GLY A 97 19.17 -15.48 -8.69
C GLY A 97 19.11 -14.82 -10.08
N ALA A 98 19.81 -15.42 -11.06
CA ALA A 98 19.77 -14.94 -12.44
C ALA A 98 18.33 -14.99 -13.01
N ASN A 99 17.60 -16.06 -12.73
CA ASN A 99 16.23 -16.31 -13.18
C ASN A 99 15.29 -16.84 -12.08
N SER A 100 15.72 -16.80 -10.82
CA SER A 100 14.95 -17.30 -9.68
C SER A 100 14.82 -16.23 -8.61
N VAL A 101 13.74 -16.30 -7.83
CA VAL A 101 13.62 -15.56 -6.58
C VAL A 101 13.19 -16.56 -5.52
N GLU A 102 13.93 -16.58 -4.42
CA GLU A 102 13.62 -17.40 -3.26
C GLU A 102 13.23 -16.46 -2.11
N PRO A 103 11.92 -16.30 -1.84
CA PRO A 103 11.45 -15.56 -0.69
C PRO A 103 11.73 -16.33 0.60
N SER A 104 12.14 -15.62 1.66
CA SER A 104 12.19 -16.17 3.01
C SER A 104 10.78 -16.38 3.57
N THR A 105 10.69 -17.06 4.71
CA THR A 105 9.45 -17.03 5.50
C THR A 105 9.15 -15.58 5.93
N PRO A 106 7.90 -15.10 5.81
CA PRO A 106 7.53 -13.78 6.31
C PRO A 106 7.74 -13.64 7.81
N ARG A 107 8.33 -12.52 8.24
CA ARG A 107 8.50 -12.15 9.65
C ARG A 107 7.76 -10.87 9.96
N VAL A 108 7.24 -10.77 11.18
CA VAL A 108 6.60 -9.56 11.71
C VAL A 108 7.69 -8.53 12.05
N LEU A 109 7.49 -7.28 11.68
CA LEU A 109 8.28 -6.14 12.18
C LEU A 109 7.60 -5.50 13.40
N PHE A 110 6.38 -5.02 13.22
CA PHE A 110 5.58 -4.39 14.28
C PHE A 110 4.10 -4.27 13.88
N SER A 111 3.23 -3.96 14.84
CA SER A 111 1.80 -3.73 14.61
C SER A 111 1.53 -2.30 14.16
N LEU A 112 0.62 -2.15 13.20
CA LEU A 112 0.07 -0.87 12.74
C LEU A 112 -1.28 -0.59 13.44
N ALA A 113 -1.63 0.68 13.58
CA ALA A 113 -2.98 1.05 13.95
C ALA A 113 -3.96 0.62 12.84
N ALA A 114 -5.12 0.11 13.23
CA ALA A 114 -6.19 -0.15 12.28
C ALA A 114 -6.70 1.19 11.72
N VAL A 115 -6.31 1.51 10.49
CA VAL A 115 -6.75 2.68 9.75
C VAL A 115 -7.55 2.22 8.54
N ASP A 116 -8.39 3.10 7.98
CA ASP A 116 -9.23 2.75 6.84
C ASP A 116 -8.43 2.11 5.68
N ASN A 117 -9.01 1.04 5.12
CA ASN A 117 -8.38 0.01 4.29
C ASN A 117 -8.39 0.34 2.79
N GLU A 118 -8.60 1.60 2.40
CA GLU A 118 -8.54 2.01 0.98
C GLU A 118 -7.23 2.74 0.62
N ILE A 119 -6.51 3.24 1.61
CA ILE A 119 -5.25 3.99 1.43
C ILE A 119 -4.10 3.23 2.10
N PRO A 120 -2.93 3.10 1.46
CA PRO A 120 -1.76 2.48 2.08
C PRO A 120 -1.49 3.02 3.49
N PRO A 121 -1.37 2.16 4.51
CA PRO A 121 -1.18 2.60 5.90
C PRO A 121 0.26 3.01 6.21
N TYR A 122 1.18 2.75 5.29
CA TYR A 122 2.60 3.05 5.46
C TYR A 122 3.28 3.39 4.12
N ASP A 123 4.47 3.99 4.23
CA ASP A 123 5.47 4.07 3.16
C ASP A 123 6.87 3.82 3.75
N VAL A 124 7.83 3.47 2.90
CA VAL A 124 9.19 3.07 3.29
C VAL A 124 10.21 4.06 2.75
N SER A 125 11.20 4.45 3.56
CA SER A 125 12.30 5.28 3.08
C SER A 125 13.13 4.56 2.02
N PRO A 126 13.84 5.29 1.11
CA PRO A 126 14.66 4.68 0.07
C PRO A 126 15.74 3.73 0.59
N ASP A 127 16.22 3.94 1.82
CA ASP A 127 17.19 3.09 2.51
C ASP A 127 16.56 1.84 3.16
N GLY A 128 15.23 1.72 3.17
CA GLY A 128 14.51 0.60 3.77
C GLY A 128 14.48 0.60 5.31
N GLN A 129 15.04 1.62 5.97
CA GLN A 129 15.28 1.60 7.42
C GLN A 129 14.25 2.38 8.24
N ARG A 130 13.46 3.23 7.59
CA ARG A 130 12.45 4.06 8.25
C ARG A 130 11.10 3.88 7.57
N PHE A 131 10.06 3.97 8.39
CA PHE A 131 8.69 3.82 7.97
C PHE A 131 7.91 5.07 8.33
N LEU A 132 7.18 5.63 7.36
CA LEU A 132 6.12 6.59 7.63
C LEU A 132 4.84 5.78 7.83
N VAL A 133 4.19 5.90 8.99
CA VAL A 133 2.98 5.14 9.31
C VAL A 133 1.83 6.08 9.65
N ARG A 134 0.62 5.71 9.20
CA ARG A 134 -0.61 6.39 9.62
C ARG A 134 -0.93 5.98 11.06
N ALA A 135 -1.09 6.96 11.92
CA ALA A 135 -1.52 6.76 13.29
C ALA A 135 -2.90 7.38 13.50
N MET A 136 -3.78 6.68 14.22
CA MET A 136 -4.95 7.33 14.81
C MET A 136 -4.45 8.22 15.94
N THR A 137 -4.38 9.53 15.70
CA THR A 137 -4.18 10.49 16.78
C THR A 137 -5.45 10.45 17.63
N GLY A 138 -5.35 9.96 18.87
CA GLY A 138 -6.47 9.88 19.79
C GLY A 138 -7.12 11.26 19.98
N ARG A 139 -8.22 11.51 19.27
CA ARG A 139 -9.36 12.18 19.87
C ARG A 139 -10.31 11.05 20.23
N ALA A 140 -10.32 10.69 21.52
CA ALA A 140 -11.55 10.16 22.10
C ALA A 140 -12.67 11.07 21.60
N GLY A 141 -13.70 10.48 20.99
CA GLY A 141 -14.74 11.22 20.28
C GLY A 141 -15.14 12.44 21.08
N GLN A 142 -14.93 13.63 20.51
CA GLN A 142 -15.49 14.83 21.14
C GLN A 142 -16.99 14.55 21.29
N PRO A 143 -17.55 14.66 22.50
CA PRO A 143 -18.97 14.36 22.69
C PRO A 143 -19.78 15.20 21.71
N LEU A 144 -20.50 14.53 20.83
CA LEU A 144 -21.45 15.21 19.94
C LEU A 144 -22.65 15.58 20.80
N THR A 145 -22.72 16.84 21.23
CA THR A 145 -23.91 17.36 21.89
C THR A 145 -24.96 17.66 20.83
N VAL A 146 -26.02 16.84 20.78
CA VAL A 146 -27.20 17.11 19.96
C VAL A 146 -28.23 17.84 20.81
N ILE A 147 -28.50 19.11 20.48
CA ILE A 147 -29.62 19.84 21.08
C ILE A 147 -30.85 19.60 20.23
N VAL A 148 -31.75 18.76 20.72
CA VAL A 148 -33.10 18.64 20.18
C VAL A 148 -34.02 19.63 20.90
N ASN A 149 -35.04 20.15 20.21
CA ASN A 149 -36.00 21.12 20.76
C ASN A 149 -35.38 22.47 21.23
N TRP A 150 -34.40 23.00 20.48
CA TRP A 150 -33.76 24.30 20.78
C TRP A 150 -34.71 25.50 20.91
N PRO A 151 -35.90 25.59 20.26
CA PRO A 151 -36.81 26.73 20.47
C PRO A 151 -37.33 26.84 21.90
N ALA A 152 -37.38 25.73 22.65
CA ALA A 152 -37.78 25.75 24.06
C ALA A 152 -36.71 26.39 24.98
N LEU A 153 -35.44 26.38 24.56
CA LEU A 153 -34.34 26.98 25.33
C LEU A 153 -34.32 28.51 25.23
N LEU A 154 -34.89 29.08 24.16
CA LEU A 154 -35.00 30.53 23.98
C LEU A 154 -36.05 31.19 24.90
N LYS A 155 -36.95 30.42 25.52
CA LYS A 155 -38.00 30.97 26.39
C LYS A 155 -37.53 31.23 27.84
N LYS A 156 -36.29 30.87 28.18
CA LYS A 156 -35.80 30.92 29.57
C LYS A 156 -34.94 32.14 29.90
N GLU A 157 -34.69 33.03 28.95
CA GLU A 157 -34.04 34.32 29.18
C GLU A 157 -34.98 35.47 28.82
N SER A 158 -35.97 35.69 29.69
CA SER A 158 -36.59 37.01 29.82
C SER A 158 -36.21 37.51 31.22
N PRO A 159 -35.42 38.59 31.35
CA PRO A 159 -35.19 39.21 32.64
C PRO A 159 -36.55 39.73 33.14
N THR A 160 -36.93 39.35 34.35
CA THR A 160 -38.10 39.92 35.03
C THR A 160 -37.79 41.39 35.37
N PRO A 161 -38.63 42.36 34.97
CA PRO A 161 -38.49 43.76 35.38
C PRO A 161 -38.75 43.95 36.88
#